data_AF-I0Q2H1-F1
#
_entry.id   AF-I0Q2H1-F1
#
_cell.length_a   1.000
_cell.length_b   1.000
_cell.length_c   1.000
_cell.angle_alpha   90.00
_cell.angle_beta   90.00
_cell.angle_gamma   90.00
#
_symmetry.space_group_name_H-M   'P 1'
#
loop_
_entity.id
_entity.type
_entity.pdbx_description
1 polymer ?
#
loop_
_entity_poly.entity_id
_entity_poly.type
_entity_poly.pdbx_seq_one_letter_code
_entity_poly.pdbx_strand_id
1 'polypeptide(L)'
;MNYVDESEIDDLNEFFGYVEKTLELNDFDTIDEYGVECHFNPPYEYSQLEIYDYDDQTGFAVDYDLTSNSELVDMVLQAEFLYTDNGYTVRFLNVDPG
;
A
#
# COMPACT_ATOMS: atom_id res chain seq x y z
N MET A 1 -6.70 23.12 -5.93
CA MET A 1 -7.17 22.07 -5.02
C MET A 1 -5.96 21.65 -4.21
N ASN A 2 -6.01 21.80 -2.89
CA ASN A 2 -4.99 21.23 -2.02
C ASN A 2 -5.50 19.81 -1.69
N TYR A 3 -4.97 18.81 -2.39
CA TYR A 3 -5.11 17.43 -1.97
C TYR A 3 -4.16 17.28 -0.78
N VAL A 4 -4.71 17.29 0.43
CA VAL A 4 -3.95 16.92 1.62
C VAL A 4 -4.36 15.49 1.88
N ASP A 5 -3.51 14.55 1.47
CA ASP A 5 -3.65 13.16 1.89
C ASP A 5 -3.46 13.14 3.40
N GLU A 6 -4.46 12.66 4.13
CA GLU A 6 -4.37 12.49 5.57
C GLU A 6 -3.67 11.14 5.84
N SER A 7 -2.86 11.07 6.89
CA SER A 7 -2.23 9.81 7.30
C SER A 7 -2.54 9.57 8.76
N GLU A 8 -2.90 8.34 9.10
CA GLU A 8 -3.00 7.89 10.50
C GLU A 8 -1.64 7.46 11.06
N ILE A 9 -0.57 7.53 10.26
CA ILE A 9 0.78 7.22 10.70
C ILE A 9 1.29 8.40 11.54
N ASP A 10 1.27 8.19 12.86
CA ASP A 10 1.69 9.19 13.85
C ASP A 10 3.18 9.58 13.71
N ASP A 11 4.05 8.66 13.30
CA ASP A 11 5.48 8.91 13.05
C ASP A 11 5.94 8.39 11.69
N LEU A 12 5.97 9.31 10.71
CA LEU A 12 6.46 9.01 9.35
C LEU A 12 7.94 8.58 9.33
N ASN A 13 8.77 8.99 10.31
CA ASN A 13 10.18 8.55 10.33
C ASN A 13 10.30 7.10 10.78
N GLU A 14 9.47 6.69 11.75
CA GLU A 14 9.39 5.29 12.16
C GLU A 14 8.92 4.42 10.98
N PHE A 15 7.90 4.88 10.26
CA PHE A 15 7.43 4.25 9.03
C PHE A 15 8.52 4.09 7.96
N PHE A 16 9.21 5.18 7.58
CA PHE A 16 10.29 5.09 6.61
C PHE A 16 11.44 4.20 7.11
N GLY A 17 11.73 4.23 8.42
CA GLY A 17 12.72 3.34 9.03
C GLY A 17 12.35 1.86 8.92
N TYR A 18 11.06 1.51 9.02
CA TYR A 18 10.60 0.14 8.80
C TYR A 18 10.79 -0.30 7.35
N VAL A 19 10.38 0.53 6.38
CA VAL A 19 10.55 0.25 4.94
C VAL A 19 12.03 0.08 4.58
N GLU A 20 12.88 1.03 5.01
CA GLU A 20 14.33 0.97 4.76
C GLU A 20 14.95 -0.30 5.35
N LYS A 21 14.57 -0.67 6.56
CA LYS A 21 15.08 -1.88 7.22
C LYS A 21 14.64 -3.16 6.52
N THR A 22 13.40 -3.24 6.05
CA THR A 22 12.91 -4.41 5.31
C THR A 22 13.63 -4.55 3.98
N LEU A 23 13.86 -3.45 3.27
CA LEU A 23 14.65 -3.45 2.04
C LEU A 23 16.09 -3.92 2.31
N GLU A 24 16.76 -3.38 3.33
CA GLU A 24 18.12 -3.78 3.72
C GLU A 24 18.21 -5.27 4.08
N LEU A 25 17.25 -5.80 4.85
CA LEU A 25 17.25 -7.21 5.26
C LEU A 25 17.06 -8.19 4.10
N ASN A 26 16.40 -7.75 3.02
CA ASN A 26 16.09 -8.59 1.87
C ASN A 26 16.97 -8.28 0.64
N ASP A 27 18.00 -7.45 0.78
CA ASP A 27 18.93 -7.05 -0.30
C ASP A 27 18.21 -6.35 -1.47
N PHE A 28 17.17 -5.57 -1.15
CA PHE A 28 16.42 -4.74 -2.09
C PHE A 28 16.85 -3.28 -2.00
N ASP A 29 16.87 -2.59 -3.14
CA ASP A 29 17.28 -1.18 -3.21
C ASP A 29 16.13 -0.22 -2.92
N THR A 30 15.01 -0.38 -3.64
CA THR A 30 13.85 0.51 -3.57
C THR A 30 12.56 -0.25 -3.82
N ILE A 31 11.45 0.23 -3.25
CA ILE A 31 10.11 -0.23 -3.62
C ILE A 31 9.82 0.19 -5.07
N ASP A 32 9.22 -0.71 -5.85
CA ASP A 32 8.79 -0.45 -7.21
C ASP A 32 7.66 0.59 -7.27
N GLU A 33 7.59 1.33 -8.38
CA GLU A 33 6.47 2.23 -8.62
C GLU A 33 5.16 1.43 -8.82
N TYR A 34 4.03 2.03 -8.44
CA TYR A 34 2.72 1.43 -8.69
C TYR A 34 2.54 1.07 -10.17
N GLY A 35 2.11 -0.17 -10.42
CA GLY A 35 1.84 -0.68 -11.77
C GLY A 35 3.02 -1.36 -12.45
N VAL A 36 4.18 -1.47 -11.79
CA VAL A 36 5.22 -2.45 -12.18
C VAL A 36 4.64 -3.86 -12.04
N GLU A 37 4.93 -4.72 -13.02
CA GLU A 37 4.45 -6.11 -13.02
C GLU A 37 5.06 -6.89 -11.84
N CYS A 38 4.22 -7.50 -11.02
CA CYS A 38 4.63 -8.43 -9.98
C CYS A 38 4.83 -9.83 -10.59
N HIS A 39 6.01 -10.43 -10.38
CA HIS A 39 6.34 -11.76 -10.89
C HIS A 39 5.89 -12.91 -9.98
N PHE A 40 5.28 -12.59 -8.83
CA PHE A 40 4.75 -13.60 -7.92
C PHE A 40 3.58 -14.35 -8.57
N ASN A 41 3.82 -15.61 -8.91
CA ASN A 41 2.86 -16.45 -9.62
C ASN A 41 2.65 -17.79 -8.88
N PRO A 42 1.89 -17.76 -7.78
CA PRO A 42 1.60 -18.96 -6.98
C PRO A 42 0.60 -19.89 -7.70
N PRO A 43 0.44 -21.15 -7.24
CA PRO A 43 -0.55 -22.08 -7.79
C PRO A 43 -2.01 -21.78 -7.36
N TYR A 44 -2.24 -20.68 -6.65
CA TYR A 44 -3.55 -20.20 -6.20
C TYR A 44 -3.86 -18.85 -6.85
N GLU A 45 -5.13 -18.45 -6.79
CA GLU A 45 -5.55 -17.13 -7.28
C GLU A 45 -4.93 -16.05 -6.40
N TYR A 46 -4.22 -15.12 -7.03
CA TYR A 46 -3.48 -14.06 -6.38
C TYR A 46 -3.74 -12.75 -7.13
N SER A 47 -3.94 -11.68 -6.36
CA SER A 47 -4.01 -10.32 -6.85
C SER A 47 -3.09 -9.47 -5.99
N GLN A 48 -2.20 -8.71 -6.62
CA GLN A 48 -1.34 -7.75 -5.91
C GLN A 48 -2.16 -6.59 -5.29
N LEU A 49 -3.33 -6.31 -5.85
CA LEU A 49 -4.26 -5.29 -5.36
C LEU A 49 -5.57 -5.95 -4.96
N GLU A 50 -5.92 -5.83 -3.69
CA GLU A 50 -7.23 -6.20 -3.16
C GLU A 50 -8.03 -4.94 -2.82
N ILE A 51 -9.34 -4.97 -3.07
CA ILE A 51 -10.24 -3.83 -2.88
C ILE A 51 -11.42 -4.29 -2.03
N TYR A 52 -11.74 -3.51 -0.99
CA TYR A 52 -12.79 -3.78 -0.02
C TYR A 52 -13.76 -2.62 0.05
N ASP A 53 -14.94 -2.76 -0.56
CA ASP A 53 -15.99 -1.75 -0.47
C ASP A 53 -16.59 -1.67 0.94
N TYR A 54 -16.81 -0.45 1.44
CA TYR A 54 -17.49 -0.25 2.73
C TYR A 54 -19.01 -0.39 2.59
N ASP A 55 -19.63 -1.10 3.53
CA ASP A 55 -21.08 -1.35 3.54
C ASP A 55 -21.93 -0.06 3.56
N ASP A 56 -21.39 1.00 4.15
CA ASP A 56 -22.05 2.31 4.25
C ASP A 56 -21.87 3.20 3.01
N GLN A 57 -21.18 2.69 1.97
CA GLN A 57 -20.89 3.38 0.71
C GLN A 57 -20.12 4.70 0.89
N THR A 58 -19.39 4.86 2.01
CA THR A 58 -18.55 6.04 2.24
C THR A 58 -17.22 5.97 1.48
N GLY A 59 -16.81 4.79 1.02
CA GLY A 59 -15.53 4.58 0.37
C GLY A 59 -15.20 3.10 0.16
N PHE A 60 -13.92 2.84 -0.04
CA PHE A 60 -13.34 1.50 -0.09
C PHE A 60 -11.92 1.52 0.50
N ALA A 61 -11.47 0.39 1.03
CA ALA A 61 -10.09 0.15 1.42
C ALA A 61 -9.35 -0.63 0.33
N VAL A 62 -8.03 -0.50 0.31
CA VAL A 62 -7.14 -1.28 -0.54
C VAL A 62 -5.98 -1.81 0.25
N ASP A 63 -5.62 -3.05 -0.08
CA ASP A 63 -4.37 -3.69 0.32
C ASP A 63 -3.54 -3.88 -0.94
N TYR A 64 -2.31 -3.38 -0.92
CA TYR A 64 -1.39 -3.45 -2.06
C TYR A 64 -0.06 -4.06 -1.65
N ASP A 65 0.22 -5.25 -2.16
CA ASP A 65 1.49 -5.95 -1.93
C ASP A 65 2.64 -5.20 -2.60
N LEU A 66 3.56 -4.71 -1.78
CA LEU A 66 4.73 -3.99 -2.24
C LEU A 66 5.72 -4.94 -2.89
N THR A 67 6.41 -4.42 -3.91
CA THR A 67 7.42 -5.16 -4.66
C THR A 67 8.71 -4.36 -4.78
N SER A 68 9.81 -5.05 -5.04
CA SER A 68 11.08 -4.48 -5.44
C SER A 68 11.69 -5.38 -6.51
N ASN A 69 12.07 -4.79 -7.65
CA ASN A 69 12.52 -5.56 -8.83
C ASN A 69 11.51 -6.65 -9.24
N SER A 70 10.22 -6.35 -9.16
CA SER A 70 9.08 -7.23 -9.44
C SER A 70 8.89 -8.41 -8.48
N GLU A 71 9.65 -8.48 -7.39
CA GLU A 71 9.54 -9.52 -6.36
C GLU A 71 8.86 -8.98 -5.10
N LEU A 72 8.12 -9.82 -4.38
CA LEU A 72 7.46 -9.41 -3.13
C LEU A 72 8.47 -9.05 -2.05
N VAL A 73 8.22 -7.93 -1.35
CA VAL A 73 9.04 -7.50 -0.21
C VAL A 73 8.43 -7.84 1.15
N ASP A 74 7.38 -8.66 1.16
CA ASP A 74 6.65 -9.09 2.36
C ASP A 74 6.10 -7.90 3.17
N MET A 75 5.60 -6.89 2.45
CA MET A 75 4.96 -5.70 3.03
C MET A 75 3.71 -5.34 2.23
N VAL A 76 2.66 -4.95 2.93
CA VAL A 76 1.37 -4.58 2.36
C VAL A 76 1.07 -3.13 2.70
N LEU A 77 0.90 -2.28 1.67
CA LEU A 77 0.40 -0.93 1.84
C LEU A 77 -1.12 -0.96 2.03
N GLN A 78 -1.59 -0.41 3.15
CA GLN A 78 -3.00 -0.25 3.45
C GLN A 78 -3.42 1.21 3.30
N ALA A 79 -4.43 1.45 2.48
CA ALA A 79 -4.99 2.78 2.28
C ALA A 79 -6.51 2.73 2.13
N GLU A 80 -7.18 3.83 2.41
CA GLU A 80 -8.61 3.98 2.14
C GLU A 80 -8.90 5.19 1.25
N PHE A 81 -9.93 5.04 0.42
CA PHE A 81 -10.43 6.04 -0.50
C PHE A 81 -11.85 6.40 -0.08
N LEU A 82 -12.00 7.57 0.52
CA LEU A 82 -13.28 8.07 1.02
C LEU A 82 -13.92 8.98 -0.02
N TYR A 83 -15.14 8.67 -0.43
CA TYR A 83 -15.89 9.46 -1.40
C TYR A 83 -16.21 10.85 -0.85
N THR A 84 -16.09 11.84 -1.73
CA THR A 84 -16.46 13.24 -1.47
C THR A 84 -17.28 13.78 -2.63
N ASP A 85 -17.89 14.95 -2.46
CA ASP A 85 -18.66 15.62 -3.53
C ASP A 85 -17.83 15.87 -4.82
N ASN A 86 -16.50 15.84 -4.75
CA ASN A 86 -15.60 16.13 -5.86
C ASN A 86 -14.65 14.97 -6.23
N GLY A 87 -14.95 13.73 -5.81
CA GLY A 87 -14.10 12.56 -6.07
C GLY A 87 -13.86 11.78 -4.80
N TYR A 88 -12.61 11.68 -4.36
CA TYR A 88 -12.23 11.01 -3.12
C TYR A 88 -11.08 11.73 -2.42
N THR A 89 -10.97 11.50 -1.10
CA THR A 89 -9.77 11.75 -0.30
C THR A 89 -9.11 10.41 -0.01
N VAL A 90 -7.78 10.37 -0.03
CA VAL A 90 -7.01 9.17 0.32
C VAL A 90 -6.51 9.30 1.75
N ARG A 91 -6.61 8.22 2.53
CA ARG A 91 -5.97 8.12 3.84
C ARG A 91 -5.01 6.94 3.87
N PHE A 92 -3.75 7.21 4.21
CA PHE A 92 -2.73 6.17 4.40
C PHE A 92 -2.85 5.63 5.82
N LEU A 93 -3.13 4.33 5.93
CA LEU A 93 -3.39 3.66 7.20
C LEU A 93 -2.11 3.08 7.77
N ASN A 94 -1.46 2.17 7.05
CA ASN A 94 -0.25 1.51 7.50
C ASN A 94 0.55 0.87 6.34
N VAL A 95 1.76 0.40 6.64
CA VAL A 95 2.42 -0.69 5.91
C VAL A 95 2.61 -1.85 6.87
N ASP A 96 1.85 -2.91 6.67
CA ASP A 96 1.91 -4.11 7.51
C ASP A 96 2.95 -5.10 6.94
N PRO A 97 3.74 -5.78 7.80
CA PRO A 97 4.48 -6.96 7.37
C PRO A 97 3.50 -8.05 6.95
N GLY A 98 3.72 -8.63 5.76
CA GLY A 98 2.93 -9.71 5.17
C GLY A 98 2.98 -11.04 5.94
#